data_AF-A0A834I9Y3-F1
#
_entry.id   AF-A0A834I9Y3-F1
#
_cell.length_a   1.000
_cell.length_b   1.000
_cell.length_c   1.000
_cell.angle_alpha   90.00
_cell.angle_beta   90.00
_cell.angle_gamma   90.00
#
_symmetry.space_group_name_H-M   'P 1'
#
loop_
_entity.id
_entity.type
_entity.pdbx_description
1 polymer ?
#
loop_
_entity_poly.entity_id
_entity_poly.type
_entity_poly.pdbx_seq_one_letter_code
_entity_poly.pdbx_strand_id
1 'polypeptide(L)'
;MYVTCTFLTTFTQGLMVYYNLDTIKELILNIRTNHLFQVKCKNHLVIAENTKKLLRCLYSIAFVLAGGTQTFWSIKPYIQGTRSLPTKAWYPFDYFKSPYFDITSIYQTITSAYMIVHTINVDVLIDDFIIIIGAQCDMLRLSKISQDMFHLGLFIVSLGGGVILCCILFQLLY
;
A
#
# COMPACT_ATOMS: atom_id res chain seq x y z
N MET A 1 -4.23 -19.25 -8.14
CA MET A 1 -3.89 -19.45 -6.71
C MET A 1 -3.25 -18.21 -6.09
N TYR A 2 -2.21 -17.61 -6.69
CA TYR A 2 -1.61 -16.39 -6.14
C TYR A 2 -2.56 -15.19 -6.07
N VAL A 3 -3.30 -14.92 -7.15
CA VAL A 3 -4.23 -13.79 -7.21
C VAL A 3 -5.31 -13.89 -6.11
N THR A 4 -5.87 -15.08 -5.90
CA THR A 4 -6.85 -15.33 -4.83
C THR A 4 -6.26 -15.12 -3.43
N CYS A 5 -4.98 -15.43 -3.21
CA CYS A 5 -4.30 -15.12 -1.96
C CYS A 5 -4.17 -13.61 -1.73
N THR A 6 -3.80 -12.84 -2.76
CA THR A 6 -3.73 -11.36 -2.68
C THR A 6 -5.10 -10.75 -2.36
N PHE A 7 -6.17 -11.26 -2.99
CA PHE A 7 -7.53 -10.82 -2.69
C PHE A 7 -7.91 -11.09 -1.22
N LEU A 8 -7.54 -12.27 -0.69
CA LEU A 8 -7.77 -12.61 0.71
C LEU A 8 -6.99 -11.71 1.66
N THR A 9 -5.71 -11.43 1.39
CA THR A 9 -4.89 -10.56 2.26
C THR A 9 -5.40 -9.12 2.29
N THR A 10 -5.82 -8.56 1.15
CA THR A 10 -6.39 -7.21 1.15
C THR A 10 -7.74 -7.18 1.87
N PHE A 11 -8.54 -8.24 1.73
CA PHE A 11 -9.81 -8.34 2.44
C PHE A 11 -9.62 -8.44 3.96
N THR A 12 -8.65 -9.26 4.43
CA THR A 12 -8.32 -9.34 5.86
C THR A 12 -7.77 -8.01 6.37
N GLN A 13 -6.90 -7.33 5.63
CA GLN A 13 -6.42 -5.98 5.98
C GLN A 13 -7.59 -4.99 6.13
N GLY A 14 -8.53 -4.98 5.19
CA GLY A 14 -9.70 -4.10 5.24
C GLY A 14 -10.59 -4.37 6.45
N LEU A 15 -10.84 -5.64 6.76
CA LEU A 15 -11.56 -6.02 7.97
C LEU A 15 -10.82 -5.59 9.23
N MET A 16 -9.51 -5.80 9.31
CA MET A 16 -8.71 -5.40 10.47
C MET A 16 -8.76 -3.88 10.70
N VAL A 17 -8.66 -3.08 9.64
CA VAL A 17 -8.80 -1.62 9.76
C VAL A 17 -10.22 -1.23 10.17
N TYR A 18 -11.24 -1.89 9.63
CA TYR A 18 -12.63 -1.62 10.00
C TYR A 18 -12.90 -1.95 11.47
N TYR A 19 -12.47 -3.11 11.95
CA TYR A 19 -12.65 -3.53 13.35
C TYR A 19 -11.88 -2.65 14.34
N ASN A 20 -10.70 -2.15 13.96
CA ASN A 20 -9.85 -1.33 14.82
C ASN A 20 -9.97 0.18 14.52
N LEU A 21 -10.99 0.60 13.76
CA LEU A 21 -11.11 1.98 13.28
C LEU A 21 -11.18 2.98 14.42
N ASP A 22 -11.90 2.66 15.49
CA ASP A 22 -12.04 3.53 16.65
C ASP A 22 -10.71 3.68 17.40
N THR A 23 -9.96 2.58 17.56
CA THR A 23 -8.61 2.60 18.12
C THR A 23 -7.65 3.42 17.25
N ILE A 24 -7.69 3.26 15.93
CA ILE A 24 -6.86 4.05 14.99
C ILE A 24 -7.19 5.54 15.12
N LYS A 25 -8.47 5.91 15.18
CA LYS A 25 -8.90 7.30 15.37
C LYS A 25 -8.41 7.85 16.70
N GLU A 26 -8.53 7.08 17.77
CA GLU A 26 -8.04 7.46 19.10
C GLU A 26 -6.52 7.69 19.09
N LEU A 27 -5.74 6.81 18.44
CA LEU A 27 -4.30 6.97 18.29
C LEU A 27 -3.94 8.25 17.53
N ILE A 28 -4.61 8.54 16.41
CA ILE A 28 -4.40 9.78 15.64
C ILE A 28 -4.74 11.01 16.49
N LEU A 29 -5.86 10.97 17.23
CA LEU A 29 -6.26 12.05 18.12
C LEU A 29 -5.27 12.26 19.27
N ASN A 30 -4.74 11.18 19.84
CA ASN A 30 -3.74 11.23 20.90
C ASN A 30 -2.42 11.83 20.38
N ILE A 31 -1.94 11.42 19.21
CA ILE A 31 -0.76 12.01 18.56
C ILE A 31 -0.94 13.51 18.33
N ARG A 32 -2.15 13.95 17.95
CA ARG A 32 -2.44 15.36 17.68
C ARG A 32 -2.59 16.23 18.94
N THR A 33 -3.29 15.72 19.95
CA THR A 33 -3.71 16.52 21.11
C THR A 33 -2.71 16.49 22.26
N ASN A 34 -1.94 15.41 22.39
CA ASN A 34 -1.07 15.22 23.52
C ASN A 34 0.16 16.13 23.45
N HIS A 35 0.38 16.90 24.51
CA HIS A 35 1.49 17.83 24.69
C HIS A 35 2.88 17.17 24.59
N LEU A 36 2.96 15.85 24.76
CA LEU A 36 4.19 15.07 24.58
C LEU A 36 4.65 15.02 23.12
N PHE A 37 3.73 15.10 22.17
CA PHE A 37 4.02 14.98 20.74
C PHE A 37 4.14 16.33 20.02
N GLN A 38 4.01 17.44 20.77
CA GLN A 38 4.17 18.78 20.22
C GLN A 38 5.65 19.18 20.11
N VAL A 39 5.95 19.93 19.06
CA VAL A 39 7.29 20.46 18.77
C VAL A 39 7.62 21.56 19.77
N LYS A 40 8.56 21.31 20.70
CA LYS A 40 8.98 22.26 21.74
C LYS A 40 10.22 23.10 21.39
N CYS A 41 11.05 22.64 20.44
CA CYS A 41 12.31 23.31 20.12
C CYS A 41 12.59 23.33 18.60
N LYS A 42 13.51 24.20 18.17
CA LYS A 42 13.90 24.32 16.75
C LYS A 42 14.44 23.00 16.17
N ASN A 43 15.19 22.23 16.95
CA ASN A 43 15.70 20.93 16.50
C ASN A 43 14.57 19.92 16.28
N HIS A 44 13.54 19.90 17.14
CA HIS A 44 12.37 19.06 16.97
C HIS A 44 11.57 19.44 15.72
N LEU A 45 11.57 20.73 15.34
CA LEU A 45 10.91 21.19 14.12
C LEU A 45 11.61 20.64 12.88
N VAL A 46 12.94 20.65 12.86
CA VAL A 46 13.75 20.07 11.78
C VAL A 46 13.48 18.56 11.65
N ILE A 47 13.41 17.83 12.78
CA ILE A 47 13.07 16.41 12.78
C ILE A 47 11.67 16.19 12.20
N ALA A 48 10.66 16.94 12.65
CA ALA A 48 9.29 16.81 12.17
C ALA A 48 9.15 17.09 10.65
N GLU A 49 9.85 18.11 10.13
CA GLU A 49 9.85 18.43 8.70
C GLU A 49 10.52 17.34 7.86
N ASN A 50 11.67 16.83 8.31
CA ASN A 50 12.38 15.73 7.65
C ASN A 50 11.51 14.46 7.61
N THR A 51 10.88 14.12 8.75
CA THR A 51 9.95 12.99 8.83
C THR A 51 8.78 13.16 7.88
N LYS A 52 8.14 14.34 7.84
CA LYS A 52 7.03 14.60 6.91
C LYS A 52 7.43 14.47 5.44
N LYS A 53 8.62 14.97 5.08
CA LYS A 53 9.16 14.85 3.71
C LYS A 53 9.40 13.39 3.34
N LEU A 54 9.95 12.62 4.27
CA LEU A 54 10.18 11.20 4.13
C LEU A 54 8.88 10.41 3.93
N LEU A 55 7.87 10.60 4.78
CA LEU A 55 6.56 9.95 4.63
C LEU A 55 5.92 10.24 3.26
N ARG A 56 5.96 11.50 2.82
CA ARG A 56 5.47 11.89 1.49
C ARG A 56 6.25 11.21 0.36
N CYS A 57 7.56 11.09 0.51
CA CYS A 57 8.41 10.41 -0.46
C CYS A 57 8.04 8.92 -0.57
N LEU A 58 7.90 8.23 0.57
CA LEU A 58 7.52 6.82 0.63
C LEU A 58 6.15 6.58 -0.01
N TYR A 59 5.14 7.39 0.34
CA TYR A 59 3.82 7.31 -0.27
C TYR A 59 3.88 7.52 -1.79
N SER A 60 4.62 8.52 -2.26
CA SER A 60 4.77 8.80 -3.69
C SER A 60 5.46 7.65 -4.44
N ILE A 61 6.50 7.06 -3.86
CA ILE A 61 7.21 5.92 -4.47
C ILE A 61 6.28 4.71 -4.55
N ALA A 62 5.59 4.38 -3.45
CA ALA A 62 4.64 3.26 -3.41
C ALA A 62 3.53 3.43 -4.46
N PHE A 63 2.96 4.64 -4.56
CA PHE A 63 1.91 4.94 -5.53
C PHE A 63 2.37 4.83 -6.98
N VAL A 64 3.56 5.36 -7.32
CA VAL A 64 4.12 5.30 -8.68
C VAL A 64 4.43 3.85 -9.08
N LEU A 65 5.05 3.07 -8.20
CA LEU A 65 5.39 1.67 -8.48
C LEU A 65 4.13 0.81 -8.69
N ALA A 66 3.13 1.01 -7.83
CA ALA A 66 1.88 0.26 -7.93
C ALA A 66 1.02 0.70 -9.13
N GLY A 67 0.98 1.99 -9.45
CA GLY A 67 0.34 2.50 -10.67
C GLY A 67 1.02 1.97 -11.94
N GLY A 68 2.35 1.95 -11.97
CA GLY A 68 3.13 1.35 -13.07
C GLY A 68 2.82 -0.13 -13.27
N THR A 69 2.73 -0.88 -12.17
CA THR A 69 2.31 -2.28 -12.17
C THR A 69 0.92 -2.46 -12.77
N GLN A 70 -0.07 -1.70 -12.29
CA GLN A 70 -1.46 -1.83 -12.70
C GLN A 70 -1.64 -1.51 -14.18
N THR A 71 -1.00 -0.44 -14.67
CA THR A 71 -1.06 -0.07 -16.09
C THR A 71 -0.45 -1.16 -16.97
N PHE A 72 0.69 -1.74 -16.56
CA PHE A 72 1.31 -2.85 -17.28
C PHE A 72 0.38 -4.08 -17.34
N TRP A 73 -0.26 -4.41 -16.22
CA TRP A 73 -1.20 -5.53 -16.15
C TRP A 73 -2.46 -5.33 -17.01
N SER A 74 -3.00 -4.11 -17.07
CA SER A 74 -4.13 -3.77 -17.93
C SER A 74 -3.79 -3.81 -19.42
N ILE A 75 -2.54 -3.54 -19.80
CA ILE A 75 -2.10 -3.50 -21.21
C ILE A 75 -1.69 -4.90 -21.72
N LYS A 76 -1.22 -5.79 -20.83
CA LYS A 76 -0.81 -7.18 -21.14
C LYS A 76 -1.74 -7.92 -22.13
N PRO A 77 -3.08 -7.99 -21.92
CA PRO A 77 -3.96 -8.73 -22.82
C PRO A 77 -4.01 -8.17 -24.25
N TYR A 78 -3.78 -6.87 -24.43
CA TYR A 78 -3.76 -6.23 -25.75
C TYR A 78 -2.45 -6.50 -26.50
N ILE A 79 -1.31 -6.57 -25.79
CA ILE A 79 -0.01 -6.86 -26.39
C ILE A 79 0.08 -8.33 -26.83
N GLN A 80 -0.46 -9.25 -26.03
CA GLN A 80 -0.35 -10.69 -26.29
C GLN A 80 -1.33 -11.20 -27.35
N GLY A 81 -2.22 -10.35 -27.90
CA GLY A 81 -3.17 -10.68 -28.96
C GLY A 81 -4.21 -11.75 -28.60
N THR A 82 -4.18 -12.26 -27.37
CA THR A 82 -5.10 -13.26 -26.85
C THR A 82 -6.12 -12.57 -25.98
N ARG A 83 -7.41 -12.71 -26.31
CA ARG A 83 -8.53 -12.24 -25.48
C ARG A 83 -8.61 -13.08 -24.21
N SER A 84 -7.69 -12.83 -23.29
CA SER A 84 -7.64 -13.43 -21.97
C SER A 84 -7.95 -12.36 -20.94
N LEU A 85 -8.83 -12.69 -20.00
CA LEU A 85 -9.13 -11.79 -18.89
C LEU A 85 -7.89 -11.63 -18.02
N PRO A 86 -7.61 -10.40 -17.52
CA PRO A 86 -6.48 -10.14 -16.62
C PRO A 86 -6.42 -11.10 -15.42
N THR A 87 -7.57 -11.40 -14.81
CA THR A 87 -7.72 -12.47 -13.81
C THR A 87 -8.57 -13.59 -14.37
N LYS A 88 -8.04 -14.82 -14.33
CA LYS A 88 -8.82 -16.04 -14.62
C LYS A 88 -9.80 -16.30 -13.46
N ALA A 89 -11.08 -16.09 -13.72
CA ALA A 89 -12.16 -16.41 -12.81
C ALA A 89 -13.30 -17.11 -13.57
N TRP A 90 -14.11 -17.90 -12.86
CA TRP A 90 -15.30 -18.50 -13.43
C TRP A 90 -16.44 -17.49 -13.39
N TYR A 91 -17.05 -17.23 -14.54
CA TYR A 91 -18.23 -16.37 -14.67
C TYR A 91 -19.41 -17.21 -15.17
N PRO A 92 -20.64 -16.95 -14.69
CA PRO A 92 -21.85 -17.67 -15.13
C PRO A 92 -22.29 -17.28 -16.56
N PHE A 93 -21.51 -16.48 -17.27
CA PHE A 93 -21.74 -16.03 -18.64
C PHE A 93 -20.50 -16.27 -19.52
N ASP A 94 -20.70 -16.39 -20.83
CA ASP A 94 -19.62 -16.55 -21.80
C ASP A 94 -18.91 -15.21 -22.04
N TYR A 95 -17.82 -15.00 -21.31
CA TYR A 95 -17.00 -13.79 -21.41
C TYR A 95 -16.14 -13.73 -22.68
N PHE A 96 -16.09 -14.76 -23.52
CA PHE A 96 -15.38 -14.70 -24.81
C PHE A 96 -16.19 -13.95 -25.89
N LYS A 97 -17.50 -13.78 -25.68
CA LYS A 97 -18.38 -13.03 -26.58
C LYS A 97 -18.36 -11.54 -26.24
N SER A 98 -18.21 -10.70 -27.26
CA SER A 98 -18.44 -9.25 -27.12
C SER A 98 -19.95 -9.02 -26.92
N PRO A 99 -20.38 -8.11 -26.01
CA PRO A 99 -19.61 -7.11 -25.25
C PRO A 99 -19.17 -7.54 -23.84
N TYR A 100 -19.46 -8.77 -23.42
CA TYR A 100 -19.22 -9.23 -22.05
C TYR A 100 -17.73 -9.28 -21.67
N PHE A 101 -16.85 -9.55 -22.65
CA PHE A 101 -15.40 -9.48 -22.47
C PHE A 101 -14.95 -8.11 -21.98
N ASP A 102 -15.34 -7.05 -22.70
CA ASP A 102 -14.87 -5.69 -22.47
C ASP A 102 -15.39 -5.16 -21.12
N ILE A 103 -16.66 -5.43 -20.81
CA ILE A 103 -17.27 -5.08 -19.52
C ILE A 103 -16.52 -5.76 -18.37
N THR A 104 -16.24 -7.06 -18.49
CA THR A 104 -15.55 -7.82 -17.44
C THR A 104 -14.11 -7.36 -17.27
N SER A 105 -13.41 -7.06 -18.36
CA SER A 105 -12.04 -6.56 -18.32
C SER A 105 -11.95 -5.17 -17.65
N ILE A 106 -12.88 -4.27 -17.97
CA ILE A 106 -12.97 -2.95 -17.32
C ILE A 106 -13.28 -3.11 -15.83
N TYR A 107 -14.25 -3.96 -15.50
CA TYR A 107 -14.61 -4.24 -14.11
C TYR A 107 -13.42 -4.76 -13.31
N GLN A 108 -12.71 -5.79 -13.80
CA GLN A 108 -11.52 -6.33 -13.15
C GLN A 108 -10.43 -5.27 -12.96
N THR A 109 -10.25 -4.38 -13.94
CA THR A 109 -9.27 -3.29 -13.87
C THR A 109 -9.62 -2.27 -12.78
N ILE A 110 -10.90 -1.86 -12.68
CA ILE A 110 -11.35 -0.92 -11.65
C ILE A 110 -11.25 -1.55 -10.26
N THR A 111 -11.68 -2.80 -10.11
CA THR A 111 -11.61 -3.52 -8.83
C THR A 111 -10.17 -3.70 -8.37
N SER A 112 -9.24 -4.09 -9.26
CA SER A 112 -7.84 -4.25 -8.88
C SER A 112 -7.19 -2.90 -8.54
N ALA A 113 -7.51 -1.83 -9.26
CA ALA A 113 -7.04 -0.48 -8.93
C ALA A 113 -7.51 -0.03 -7.54
N TYR A 114 -8.79 -0.25 -7.21
CA TYR A 114 -9.33 0.04 -5.87
C TYR A 114 -8.58 -0.72 -4.78
N MET A 115 -8.32 -2.01 -5.02
CA MET A 115 -7.61 -2.85 -4.04
C MET A 115 -6.17 -2.45 -3.83
N ILE A 116 -5.47 -2.07 -4.90
CA ILE A 116 -4.11 -1.54 -4.81
C ILE A 116 -4.10 -0.26 -3.96
N VAL A 117 -5.01 0.68 -4.23
CA VAL A 117 -5.12 1.92 -3.46
C VAL A 117 -5.43 1.63 -1.99
N HIS A 118 -6.35 0.71 -1.72
CA HIS A 118 -6.67 0.30 -0.35
C HIS A 118 -5.44 -0.27 0.37
N THR A 119 -4.76 -1.27 -0.21
CA THR A 119 -3.58 -1.90 0.39
C THR A 119 -2.46 -0.88 0.63
N ILE A 120 -2.17 0.01 -0.32
CA ILE A 120 -1.16 1.07 -0.13
C ILE A 120 -1.53 1.98 1.06
N ASN A 121 -2.79 2.38 1.17
CA ASN A 121 -3.20 3.26 2.28
C ASN A 121 -3.06 2.58 3.64
N VAL A 122 -3.36 1.28 3.73
CA VAL A 122 -3.21 0.52 4.99
C VAL A 122 -1.73 0.34 5.35
N ASP A 123 -0.90 -0.08 4.38
CA ASP A 123 0.52 -0.31 4.62
C ASP A 123 1.23 1.00 5.00
N VAL A 124 0.97 2.08 4.26
CA VAL A 124 1.54 3.41 4.55
C VAL A 124 1.05 3.96 5.88
N LEU A 125 -0.21 3.71 6.27
CA LEU A 125 -0.70 4.13 7.59
C LEU A 125 0.09 3.46 8.72
N ILE A 126 0.42 2.17 8.59
CA ILE A 126 1.24 1.45 9.57
C ILE A 126 2.66 2.02 9.60
N ASP A 127 3.25 2.26 8.43
CA ASP A 127 4.59 2.84 8.33
C ASP A 127 4.67 4.27 8.89
N ASP A 128 3.63 5.08 8.66
CA ASP A 128 3.49 6.42 9.23
C ASP A 128 3.54 6.35 10.76
N PHE A 129 2.82 5.41 11.39
CA PHE A 129 2.87 5.22 12.85
C PHE A 129 4.27 4.83 13.33
N ILE A 130 4.92 3.85 12.68
CA ILE A 130 6.27 3.39 13.06
C ILE A 130 7.28 4.54 12.95
N ILE A 131 7.20 5.32 11.88
CA ILE A 131 8.12 6.44 11.62
C ILE A 131 7.84 7.60 12.58
N ILE A 132 6.58 7.88 12.93
CA ILE A 132 6.23 8.87 13.96
C ILE A 132 6.80 8.45 15.32
N ILE A 133 6.69 7.18 15.70
CA ILE A 133 7.31 6.63 16.92
C ILE A 133 8.84 6.78 16.86
N GLY A 134 9.46 6.46 15.72
CA GLY A 134 10.88 6.66 15.50
C GLY A 134 11.31 8.12 15.65
N ALA A 135 10.54 9.07 15.12
CA ALA A 135 10.80 10.50 15.27
C ALA A 135 10.71 10.96 16.73
N GLN A 136 9.78 10.42 17.51
CA GLN A 136 9.68 10.68 18.95
C GLN A 136 10.88 10.12 19.72
N CYS A 137 11.35 8.92 19.37
CA CYS A 137 12.58 8.36 19.93
C CYS A 137 13.78 9.27 19.66
N ASP A 138 13.88 9.85 18.45
CA ASP A 138 14.97 10.76 18.10
C ASP A 138 14.91 12.07 18.91
N MET A 139 13.70 12.63 19.12
CA MET A 139 13.50 13.78 20.02
C MET A 139 13.93 13.48 21.47
N LEU A 140 13.77 12.23 21.93
CA LEU A 140 14.23 11.76 23.25
C LEU A 140 15.71 11.37 23.27
N ARG A 141 16.46 11.60 22.18
CA ARG A 141 17.87 11.21 21.99
C ARG A 141 18.12 9.70 21.99
N LEU A 142 17.09 8.91 21.69
CA LEU A 142 17.18 7.45 21.48
C LEU A 142 17.39 7.17 19.99
N SER A 143 18.41 7.80 19.39
CA SER A 143 18.64 7.80 17.94
C SER A 143 18.87 6.40 17.37
N LYS A 144 19.47 5.49 18.14
CA LYS A 144 19.66 4.09 17.72
C LYS A 144 18.34 3.37 17.47
N ILE A 145 17.38 3.51 18.40
CA ILE A 145 16.04 2.92 18.27
C ILE A 145 15.27 3.59 17.13
N SER A 146 15.41 4.91 17.00
CA SER A 146 14.81 5.66 15.88
C SER A 146 15.28 5.13 14.52
N GLN A 147 16.58 4.88 14.38
CA GLN A 147 17.16 4.36 13.15
C GLN A 147 16.64 2.94 12.85
N ASP A 148 16.55 2.07 13.87
CA ASP A 148 15.99 0.72 13.71
C ASP A 148 14.52 0.76 13.27
N MET A 149 13.71 1.67 13.85
CA MET A 149 12.31 1.87 13.44
C MET A 149 12.19 2.42 12.02
N PHE A 150 13.10 3.30 11.62
CA PHE A 150 13.13 3.82 10.25
C PHE A 150 13.47 2.71 9.25
N HIS A 151 14.46 1.87 9.55
CA HIS A 151 14.78 0.70 8.74
C HIS A 151 13.62 -0.30 8.67
N LEU A 152 12.91 -0.51 9.78
CA LEU A 152 11.73 -1.37 9.83
C LEU A 152 10.60 -0.85 8.93
N GLY A 153 10.27 0.44 8.98
CA GLY A 153 9.26 1.03 8.10
C GLY A 153 9.66 0.97 6.63
N LEU A 154 10.93 1.28 6.31
CA LEU A 154 11.43 1.12 4.94
C LEU A 154 11.38 -0.34 4.46
N PHE A 155 11.67 -1.29 5.36
CA PHE A 155 11.59 -2.71 5.07
C PHE A 155 10.16 -3.16 4.79
N ILE A 156 9.17 -2.68 5.55
CA ILE A 156 7.74 -2.97 5.34
C ILE A 156 7.28 -2.43 3.98
N VAL A 157 7.56 -1.15 3.64
CA VAL A 157 7.29 -0.59 2.30
C VAL A 157 7.94 -1.44 1.20
N SER A 158 9.20 -1.86 1.42
CA SER A 158 9.95 -2.65 0.44
C SER A 158 9.44 -4.08 0.29
N LEU A 159 8.91 -4.69 1.35
CA LEU A 159 8.26 -6.00 1.30
C LEU A 159 6.91 -5.90 0.61
N GLY A 160 6.11 -4.87 0.92
CA GLY A 160 4.84 -4.60 0.24
C GLY A 160 5.04 -4.42 -1.27
N GLY A 161 6.01 -3.58 -1.67
CA GLY A 161 6.37 -3.38 -3.07
C GLY A 161 7.08 -4.58 -3.73
N GLY A 162 7.92 -5.30 -2.99
CA GLY A 162 8.69 -6.45 -3.46
C GLY A 162 7.84 -7.69 -3.70
N VAL A 163 6.82 -7.93 -2.87
CA VAL A 163 5.83 -8.99 -3.10
C VAL A 163 5.02 -8.69 -4.36
N ILE A 164 4.63 -7.43 -4.58
CA ILE A 164 3.95 -7.00 -5.82
C ILE A 164 4.86 -7.23 -7.03
N LEU A 165 6.14 -6.80 -6.98
CA LEU A 165 7.10 -6.97 -8.07
C LEU A 165 7.40 -8.45 -8.38
N CYS A 166 7.61 -9.29 -7.35
CA CYS A 166 7.80 -10.73 -7.51
C CYS A 166 6.57 -11.41 -8.11
N CYS A 167 5.36 -11.03 -7.69
CA CYS A 167 4.14 -11.57 -8.26
C CYS A 167 3.97 -11.23 -9.74
N ILE A 168 4.40 -10.03 -10.17
CA ILE A 168 4.35 -9.60 -11.58
C ILE A 168 5.41 -10.31 -12.41
N LEU A 169 6.67 -10.38 -11.93
CA LEU A 169 7.75 -11.07 -12.64
C LEU A 169 7.41 -12.55 -12.83
N PHE A 170 6.79 -13.18 -11.83
CA PHE A 170 6.35 -14.56 -11.93
C PHE A 170 5.15 -14.73 -12.89
N GLN A 171 4.21 -13.77 -12.94
CA GLN A 171 3.13 -13.73 -13.95
C GLN A 171 3.62 -13.37 -15.38
N LEU A 172 4.85 -12.89 -15.53
CA LEU A 172 5.49 -12.62 -16.82
C LEU A 172 6.29 -13.82 -17.32
N LEU A 173 6.83 -14.63 -16.41
CA LEU A 173 7.61 -15.83 -16.71
C LEU A 173 6.75 -17.08 -16.96
N TYR A 174 5.46 -17.07 -16.60
CA TYR A 174 4.49 -18.15 -16.80
C TYR A 174 3.14 -17.61 -17.32
#